data_AF-A0A970Y514-F1
#
_entry.id   AF-A0A970Y514-F1
#
_cell.length_a   1.000
_cell.length_b   1.000
_cell.length_c   1.000
_cell.angle_alpha   90.00
_cell.angle_beta   90.00
_cell.angle_gamma   90.00
#
_symmetry.space_group_name_H-M   'P 1'
#
loop_
_entity.id
_entity.type
_entity.pdbx_description
1 polymer ?
#
loop_
_entity_poly.entity_id
_entity_poly.type
_entity_poly.pdbx_seq_one_letter_code
_entity_poly.pdbx_strand_id
1 'polypeptide(L)'
;MSICVLLKRSPDVRVPLEREAGSGRIDAQRQVMQLDAAAAAAWETGRGLVGPPSGRADLTAITLGAVSEEGVLRDALAAGADRAIRIWEESPEGWESGLDQVRTYGKSVVLAEACRTAGFDVLLAGTCSADTAGGQLAATLAARLGVTFVGQVLSAEWVESQTERRLCIVRALAHGYQEVVEAECPLVLAVQPREVAPRFPSYPEMLAAQRARIEVWDLAELGVPAALVKQADRVVVPGPLRFPKPRGLVTPTPDSALPAFKRIQILVQGTVSRKKGSLSTSPPPHAARELFELLQREGWLDHLRPSRASDR
;
A
#
# COMPACT_ATOMS: atom_id res chain seq x y z
N MET A 1 -23.60 -11.05 7.35
CA MET A 1 -22.68 -9.93 7.64
C MET A 1 -22.19 -9.37 6.32
N SER A 2 -21.77 -8.10 6.26
CA SER A 2 -21.22 -7.51 5.06
C SER A 2 -19.75 -7.14 5.26
N ILE A 3 -18.87 -7.66 4.39
CA ILE A 3 -17.44 -7.37 4.40
C ILE A 3 -17.12 -6.64 3.09
N CYS A 4 -16.66 -5.39 3.20
CA CYS A 4 -16.21 -4.60 2.06
C CYS A 4 -14.69 -4.56 1.99
N VAL A 5 -14.11 -4.73 0.81
CA VAL A 5 -12.66 -4.62 0.59
C VAL A 5 -12.39 -3.58 -0.49
N LEU A 6 -11.58 -2.58 -0.17
CA LEU A 6 -11.11 -1.59 -1.13
C LEU A 6 -9.90 -2.14 -1.89
N LEU A 7 -10.06 -2.26 -3.20
CA LEU A 7 -9.02 -2.67 -4.13
C LEU A 7 -8.46 -1.47 -4.87
N LYS A 8 -7.18 -1.54 -5.21
CA LYS A 8 -6.49 -0.52 -5.99
C LYS A 8 -5.39 -1.18 -6.81
N ARG A 9 -5.26 -0.79 -8.08
CA ARG A 9 -4.07 -1.13 -8.86
C ARG A 9 -2.97 -0.11 -8.65
N SER A 10 -1.74 -0.59 -8.69
CA SER A 10 -0.54 0.24 -8.63
C SER A 10 0.50 -0.28 -9.63
N PRO A 11 1.45 0.56 -10.06
CA PRO A 11 2.57 0.10 -10.86
C PRO A 11 3.37 -0.95 -10.09
N ASP A 12 3.82 -1.99 -10.79
CA ASP A 12 4.75 -2.97 -10.22
C ASP A 12 6.13 -2.33 -10.04
N VAL A 13 6.44 -1.99 -8.79
CA VAL A 13 7.72 -1.37 -8.40
C VAL A 13 8.92 -2.28 -8.60
N ARG A 14 8.72 -3.58 -8.88
CA ARG A 14 9.80 -4.52 -9.24
C ARG A 14 10.22 -4.37 -10.70
N VAL A 15 9.34 -3.85 -11.55
CA VAL A 15 9.65 -3.55 -12.95
C VAL A 15 10.27 -2.15 -13.01
N PRO A 16 11.47 -2.00 -13.60
CA PRO A 16 12.10 -0.69 -13.74
C PRO A 16 11.19 0.31 -14.45
N LEU A 17 11.08 1.52 -13.88
CA LEU A 17 10.34 2.60 -14.50
C LEU A 17 11.09 3.12 -15.72
N GLU A 18 10.44 3.06 -16.88
CA GLU A 18 10.95 3.65 -18.11
C GLU A 18 10.63 5.15 -18.17
N ARG A 19 11.46 5.88 -18.91
CA ARG A 19 11.33 7.33 -19.06
C ARG A 19 11.27 7.70 -20.53
N GLU A 20 10.41 8.66 -20.84
CA GLU A 20 10.36 9.26 -22.17
C GLU A 20 11.68 9.98 -22.48
N ALA A 21 12.20 9.73 -23.68
CA ALA A 21 13.37 10.44 -24.19
C ALA A 21 13.04 11.94 -24.35
N GLY A 22 13.84 12.81 -23.73
CA GLY A 22 13.67 14.26 -23.79
C GLY A 22 12.97 14.85 -22.58
N SER A 23 11.73 14.40 -22.28
CA SER A 23 10.95 14.96 -21.15
C SER A 23 11.43 14.47 -19.78
N GLY A 24 12.05 13.28 -19.73
CA GLY A 24 12.47 12.62 -18.50
C GLY A 24 11.31 12.20 -17.59
N ARG A 25 10.06 12.32 -18.07
CA ARG A 25 8.85 11.86 -17.38
C ARG A 25 8.78 10.34 -17.44
N ILE A 26 8.06 9.75 -16.49
CA ILE A 26 7.80 8.31 -16.48
C ILE A 26 6.88 8.00 -17.66
N ASP A 27 7.26 7.02 -18.47
CA ASP A 27 6.43 6.49 -19.55
C ASP A 27 5.32 5.63 -18.93
N ALA A 28 4.11 6.21 -18.83
CA ALA A 28 2.95 5.55 -18.23
C ALA A 28 2.47 4.35 -19.06
N GLN A 29 2.72 4.31 -20.37
CA GLN A 29 2.24 3.22 -21.24
C GLN A 29 3.04 1.94 -21.04
N ARG A 30 4.29 2.05 -20.58
CA ARG A 30 5.17 0.91 -20.30
C ARG A 30 5.08 0.44 -18.85
N GLN A 31 4.26 1.06 -18.02
CA GLN A 31 4.07 0.63 -16.65
C GLN A 31 3.23 -0.65 -16.60
N VAL A 32 3.79 -1.67 -15.99
CA VAL A 32 3.04 -2.89 -15.65
C VAL A 32 2.21 -2.57 -14.41
N MET A 33 0.89 -2.64 -14.54
CA MET A 33 -0.05 -2.37 -13.46
C MET A 33 -0.56 -3.67 -12.85
N GLN A 34 -0.50 -3.79 -11.53
CA GLN A 34 -0.94 -4.97 -10.78
C GLN A 34 -1.84 -4.56 -9.61
N LEU A 35 -2.53 -5.53 -8.99
CA LEU A 35 -3.18 -5.32 -7.71
C LEU A 35 -2.12 -4.92 -6.68
N ASP A 36 -2.38 -3.84 -5.94
CA ASP A 36 -1.47 -3.38 -4.89
C ASP A 36 -1.29 -4.46 -3.81
N ALA A 37 -0.05 -4.64 -3.32
CA ALA A 37 0.27 -5.70 -2.36
C ALA A 37 -0.50 -5.58 -1.04
N ALA A 38 -0.76 -4.35 -0.55
CA ALA A 38 -1.54 -4.13 0.65
C ALA A 38 -3.04 -4.37 0.37
N ALA A 39 -3.53 -4.03 -0.82
CA ALA A 39 -4.90 -4.37 -1.23
C ALA A 39 -5.10 -5.89 -1.38
N ALA A 40 -4.12 -6.61 -1.91
CA ALA A 40 -4.13 -8.07 -2.00
C ALA A 40 -4.15 -8.72 -0.61
N ALA A 41 -3.36 -8.21 0.34
CA ALA A 41 -3.41 -8.65 1.73
C ALA A 41 -4.76 -8.37 2.39
N ALA A 42 -5.35 -7.19 2.15
CA ALA A 42 -6.68 -6.83 2.63
C ALA A 42 -7.77 -7.75 2.07
N TRP A 43 -7.70 -8.10 0.78
CA TRP A 43 -8.59 -9.06 0.13
C TRP A 43 -8.57 -10.41 0.83
N GLU A 44 -7.38 -10.97 1.05
CA GLU A 44 -7.25 -12.29 1.65
C GLU A 44 -7.62 -12.31 3.14
N THR A 45 -7.35 -11.23 3.88
CA THR A 45 -7.89 -11.08 5.25
C THR A 45 -9.42 -11.01 5.23
N GLY A 46 -10.03 -10.22 4.34
CA GLY A 46 -11.49 -10.13 4.22
C GLY A 46 -12.14 -11.46 3.84
N ARG A 47 -11.55 -12.18 2.88
CA ARG A 47 -11.98 -13.52 2.47
C ARG A 47 -11.84 -14.54 3.60
N GLY A 48 -10.77 -14.47 4.40
CA GLY A 48 -10.56 -15.33 5.56
C GLY A 48 -11.59 -15.14 6.66
N LEU A 49 -12.22 -13.97 6.73
CA LEU A 49 -13.32 -13.69 7.65
C LEU A 49 -14.67 -14.24 7.16
N VAL A 50 -14.77 -14.71 5.91
CA VAL A 50 -15.97 -15.38 5.37
C VAL A 50 -15.95 -16.85 5.77
N GLY A 51 -16.94 -17.28 6.55
CA GLY A 51 -17.06 -18.66 7.04
C GLY A 51 -17.26 -18.73 8.56
N PRO A 52 -17.22 -19.93 9.15
CA PRO A 52 -17.34 -20.10 10.60
C PRO A 52 -16.26 -19.32 11.36
N PRO A 53 -16.57 -18.65 12.50
CA PRO A 53 -17.84 -18.66 13.24
C PRO A 53 -18.89 -17.64 12.73
N SER A 54 -18.55 -16.76 11.77
CA SER A 54 -19.43 -15.68 11.30
C SER A 54 -20.65 -16.12 10.48
N GLY A 55 -20.67 -17.37 10.01
CA GLY A 55 -21.72 -17.88 9.15
C GLY A 55 -21.60 -17.35 7.71
N ARG A 56 -22.73 -16.99 7.08
CA ARG A 56 -22.75 -16.40 5.73
C ARG A 56 -22.47 -14.89 5.82
N ALA A 57 -21.30 -14.49 5.31
CA ALA A 57 -20.93 -13.09 5.11
C ALA A 57 -20.82 -12.82 3.61
N ASP A 58 -21.38 -11.72 3.14
CA ASP A 58 -21.26 -11.29 1.75
C ASP A 58 -19.98 -10.47 1.60
N LEU A 59 -19.13 -10.85 0.64
CA LEU A 59 -17.86 -10.21 0.34
C LEU A 59 -18.00 -9.28 -0.86
N THR A 60 -17.83 -7.97 -0.64
CA THR A 60 -17.97 -6.93 -1.66
C THR A 60 -16.61 -6.32 -1.99
N ALA A 61 -16.19 -6.44 -3.25
CA ALA A 61 -15.00 -5.78 -3.78
C ALA A 61 -15.37 -4.39 -4.31
N ILE A 62 -14.64 -3.35 -3.88
CA ILE A 62 -14.89 -1.96 -4.29
C ILE A 62 -13.60 -1.37 -4.85
N THR A 63 -13.65 -0.75 -6.03
CA THR A 63 -12.52 0.00 -6.59
C THR A 63 -12.98 1.38 -7.03
N LEU A 64 -12.08 2.37 -6.97
CA LEU A 64 -12.28 3.68 -7.56
C LEU A 64 -11.34 3.82 -8.75
N GLY A 65 -11.91 3.95 -9.95
CA GLY A 65 -11.12 4.07 -11.17
C GLY A 65 -11.88 3.78 -12.45
N ALA A 66 -11.24 4.12 -13.57
CA ALA A 66 -11.79 3.97 -14.91
C ALA A 66 -12.06 2.50 -15.27
N VAL A 67 -12.63 2.27 -16.44
CA VAL A 67 -12.89 0.91 -16.96
C VAL A 67 -11.63 0.02 -16.97
N SER A 68 -10.44 0.61 -17.11
CA SER A 68 -9.16 -0.12 -17.02
C SER A 68 -8.94 -0.81 -15.67
N GLU A 69 -9.62 -0.37 -14.61
CA GLU A 69 -9.57 -0.94 -13.26
C GLU A 69 -10.56 -2.09 -13.04
N GLU A 70 -11.42 -2.41 -14.02
CA GLU A 70 -12.38 -3.52 -13.86
C GLU A 70 -11.68 -4.87 -13.70
N GLY A 71 -10.46 -5.03 -14.23
CA GLY A 71 -9.69 -6.27 -14.11
C GLY A 71 -9.55 -6.76 -12.67
N VAL A 72 -9.26 -5.88 -11.70
CA VAL A 72 -9.15 -6.29 -10.29
C VAL A 72 -10.47 -6.73 -9.68
N LEU A 73 -11.59 -6.17 -10.14
CA LEU A 73 -12.91 -6.61 -9.70
C LEU A 73 -13.27 -7.96 -10.30
N ARG A 74 -12.90 -8.22 -11.56
CA ARG A 74 -13.07 -9.54 -12.20
C ARG A 74 -12.26 -10.60 -11.46
N ASP A 75 -11.02 -10.29 -11.09
CA ASP A 75 -10.18 -11.20 -10.31
C ASP A 75 -10.79 -11.48 -8.93
N ALA A 76 -11.32 -10.45 -8.26
CA ALA A 76 -12.00 -10.61 -6.98
C ALA A 76 -13.27 -11.47 -7.08
N LEU A 77 -14.11 -11.26 -8.11
CA LEU A 77 -15.28 -12.09 -8.38
C LEU A 77 -14.89 -13.55 -8.63
N ALA A 78 -13.82 -13.79 -9.41
CA ALA A 78 -13.31 -15.13 -9.64
C ALA A 78 -12.79 -15.77 -8.35
N ALA A 79 -12.22 -14.96 -7.45
CA ALA A 79 -11.72 -15.38 -6.13
C ALA A 79 -12.81 -15.50 -5.05
N GLY A 80 -14.10 -15.30 -5.40
CA GLY A 80 -15.23 -15.53 -4.50
C GLY A 80 -15.88 -14.27 -3.92
N ALA A 81 -15.71 -13.09 -4.54
CA ALA A 81 -16.55 -11.93 -4.20
C ALA A 81 -18.02 -12.20 -4.58
N ASP A 82 -18.95 -11.84 -3.70
CA ASP A 82 -20.39 -11.87 -3.99
C ASP A 82 -20.82 -10.64 -4.81
N ARG A 83 -20.15 -9.50 -4.59
CA ARG A 83 -20.44 -8.23 -5.28
C ARG A 83 -19.16 -7.53 -5.70
N ALA A 84 -19.26 -6.78 -6.81
CA ALA A 84 -18.19 -5.94 -7.32
C ALA A 84 -18.73 -4.57 -7.70
N ILE A 85 -18.13 -3.52 -7.15
CA ILE A 85 -18.54 -2.12 -7.33
C ILE A 85 -17.34 -1.32 -7.85
N ARG A 86 -17.52 -0.69 -9.01
CA ARG A 86 -16.58 0.28 -9.57
C ARG A 86 -17.14 1.68 -9.41
N ILE A 87 -16.37 2.58 -8.83
CA ILE A 87 -16.74 3.98 -8.68
C ILE A 87 -15.94 4.80 -9.69
N TRP A 88 -16.63 5.51 -10.57
CA TRP A 88 -15.96 6.30 -11.60
C TRP A 88 -16.78 7.46 -12.12
N GLU A 89 -16.07 8.53 -12.46
CA GLU A 89 -16.62 9.75 -13.02
C GLU A 89 -15.49 10.47 -13.77
N GLU A 90 -15.66 10.63 -15.09
CA GLU A 90 -14.58 11.00 -16.02
C GLU A 90 -14.23 12.49 -15.94
N SER A 91 -15.23 13.36 -15.68
CA SER A 91 -15.02 14.77 -15.35
C SER A 91 -16.36 15.41 -14.92
N PRO A 92 -16.63 15.63 -13.63
CA PRO A 92 -17.83 16.32 -13.18
C PRO A 92 -17.95 17.73 -13.74
N GLU A 93 -19.18 18.19 -13.96
CA GLU A 93 -19.43 19.57 -14.40
C GLU A 93 -18.70 20.60 -13.51
N GLY A 94 -17.99 21.53 -14.15
CA GLY A 94 -17.19 22.57 -13.50
C GLY A 94 -15.91 22.07 -12.81
N TRP A 95 -15.52 20.80 -13.00
CA TRP A 95 -14.22 20.26 -12.60
C TRP A 95 -13.41 19.92 -13.85
N GLU A 96 -12.18 20.40 -13.94
CA GLU A 96 -11.27 20.09 -15.07
C GLU A 96 -10.63 18.70 -14.97
N SER A 97 -10.98 17.88 -13.97
CA SER A 97 -10.31 16.61 -13.73
C SER A 97 -11.30 15.54 -13.29
N GLY A 98 -11.04 14.27 -13.62
CA GLY A 98 -11.81 13.11 -13.18
C GLY A 98 -11.39 12.59 -11.80
N LEU A 99 -12.10 11.56 -11.31
CA LEU A 99 -11.83 10.94 -10.00
C LEU A 99 -10.41 10.35 -9.85
N ASP A 100 -9.71 10.09 -10.96
CA ASP A 100 -8.30 9.70 -10.96
C ASP A 100 -7.39 10.76 -10.34
N GLN A 101 -7.62 12.04 -10.66
CA GLN A 101 -6.77 13.16 -10.24
C GLN A 101 -7.05 13.64 -8.81
N VAL A 102 -8.11 13.13 -8.18
CA VAL A 102 -8.46 13.46 -6.79
C VAL A 102 -7.45 12.84 -5.84
N ARG A 103 -7.10 13.58 -4.79
CA ARG A 103 -6.22 13.10 -3.72
C ARG A 103 -7.00 12.29 -2.70
N THR A 104 -6.28 11.82 -1.68
CA THR A 104 -6.83 10.92 -0.66
C THR A 104 -8.04 11.51 0.05
N TYR A 105 -8.04 12.81 0.36
CA TYR A 105 -9.14 13.45 1.08
C TYR A 105 -10.41 13.57 0.24
N GLY A 106 -10.32 13.96 -1.05
CA GLY A 106 -11.49 13.94 -1.92
C GLY A 106 -11.97 12.50 -2.20
N LYS A 107 -11.05 11.56 -2.47
CA LYS A 107 -11.38 10.13 -2.66
C LYS A 107 -12.13 9.54 -1.46
N SER A 108 -11.73 9.93 -0.25
CA SER A 108 -12.39 9.48 0.99
C SER A 108 -13.84 9.97 1.13
N VAL A 109 -14.23 11.09 0.51
CA VAL A 109 -15.64 11.54 0.51
C VAL A 109 -16.49 10.54 -0.27
N VAL A 110 -16.06 10.24 -1.50
CA VAL A 110 -16.78 9.37 -2.43
C VAL A 110 -16.81 7.94 -1.89
N LEU A 111 -15.65 7.42 -1.47
CA LEU A 111 -15.55 6.06 -0.93
C LEU A 111 -16.32 5.89 0.39
N ALA A 112 -16.44 6.93 1.22
CA ALA A 112 -17.26 6.86 2.42
C ALA A 112 -18.74 6.69 2.07
N GLU A 113 -19.30 7.50 1.15
CA GLU A 113 -20.69 7.29 0.72
C GLU A 113 -20.89 5.95 0.04
N ALA A 114 -19.98 5.52 -0.83
CA ALA A 114 -20.07 4.21 -1.45
C ALA A 114 -20.10 3.07 -0.41
N CYS A 115 -19.26 3.13 0.63
CA CYS A 115 -19.28 2.13 1.70
C CYS A 115 -20.58 2.19 2.52
N ARG A 116 -21.15 3.39 2.77
CA ARG A 116 -22.45 3.52 3.44
C ARG A 116 -23.58 2.92 2.60
N THR A 117 -23.61 3.22 1.31
CA THR A 117 -24.62 2.71 0.36
C THR A 117 -24.50 1.20 0.16
N ALA A 118 -23.28 0.66 0.09
CA ALA A 118 -23.05 -0.77 0.02
C ALA A 118 -23.43 -1.50 1.32
N GLY A 119 -23.24 -0.84 2.46
CA GLY A 119 -23.39 -1.40 3.80
C GLY A 119 -22.21 -2.28 4.18
N PHE A 120 -21.67 -2.12 5.40
CA PHE A 120 -20.55 -2.94 5.89
C PHE A 120 -20.62 -3.15 7.42
N ASP A 121 -20.18 -4.32 7.85
CA ASP A 121 -19.76 -4.61 9.23
C ASP A 121 -18.23 -4.45 9.34
N VAL A 122 -17.48 -4.89 8.32
CA VAL A 122 -16.01 -4.77 8.28
C VAL A 122 -15.60 -4.15 6.94
N LEU A 123 -14.84 -3.06 6.99
CA LEU A 123 -14.22 -2.45 5.81
C LEU A 123 -12.71 -2.65 5.85
N LEU A 124 -12.15 -3.33 4.86
CA LEU A 124 -10.71 -3.56 4.74
C LEU A 124 -10.12 -2.71 3.62
N ALA A 125 -8.96 -2.11 3.89
CA ALA A 125 -8.15 -1.42 2.91
C ALA A 125 -6.67 -1.73 3.17
N GLY A 126 -5.81 -1.60 2.16
CA GLY A 126 -4.37 -1.64 2.35
C GLY A 126 -3.86 -0.45 3.18
N THR A 127 -2.78 -0.64 3.95
CA THR A 127 -2.17 0.44 4.74
C THR A 127 -1.69 1.60 3.89
N CYS A 128 -1.00 1.33 2.79
CA CYS A 128 -0.57 2.32 1.81
C CYS A 128 -0.42 1.64 0.45
N SER A 129 -0.46 2.43 -0.63
CA SER A 129 -0.27 1.91 -1.98
C SER A 129 1.12 2.23 -2.52
N ALA A 130 1.65 1.38 -3.39
CA ALA A 130 3.03 1.47 -3.87
C ALA A 130 3.35 2.72 -4.71
N ASP A 131 2.33 3.38 -5.28
CA ASP A 131 2.47 4.57 -6.11
C ASP A 131 2.67 5.87 -5.33
N THR A 132 1.78 6.14 -4.37
CA THR A 132 1.70 7.39 -3.61
C THR A 132 2.20 7.24 -2.18
N ALA A 133 2.20 6.01 -1.66
CA ALA A 133 2.49 5.68 -0.27
C ALA A 133 1.72 6.55 0.76
N GLY A 134 0.57 7.12 0.36
CA GLY A 134 -0.08 8.19 1.12
C GLY A 134 -0.59 7.76 2.50
N GLY A 135 -0.96 6.49 2.66
CA GLY A 135 -1.25 5.85 3.96
C GLY A 135 -2.42 6.41 4.78
N GLN A 136 -3.13 7.41 4.27
CA GLN A 136 -4.14 8.17 5.01
C GLN A 136 -5.58 7.69 4.77
N LEU A 137 -5.83 6.92 3.71
CA LEU A 137 -7.18 6.66 3.22
C LEU A 137 -8.06 5.94 4.24
N ALA A 138 -7.59 4.82 4.79
CA ALA A 138 -8.37 3.99 5.72
C ALA A 138 -8.73 4.74 7.01
N ALA A 139 -7.77 5.47 7.60
CA ALA A 139 -8.01 6.28 8.79
C ALA A 139 -9.00 7.42 8.51
N THR A 140 -8.87 8.07 7.34
CA THR A 140 -9.79 9.13 6.93
C THR A 140 -11.21 8.59 6.68
N LEU A 141 -11.32 7.40 6.10
CA LEU A 141 -12.61 6.73 5.92
C LEU A 141 -13.27 6.39 7.25
N ALA A 142 -12.54 5.80 8.18
CA ALA A 142 -13.07 5.48 9.51
C ALA A 142 -13.60 6.73 10.22
N ALA A 143 -12.84 7.84 10.17
CA ALA A 143 -13.26 9.11 10.74
C ALA A 143 -14.53 9.66 10.08
N ARG A 144 -14.67 9.55 8.75
CA ARG A 144 -15.89 10.00 8.02
C ARG A 144 -17.09 9.12 8.29
N LEU A 145 -16.87 7.82 8.43
CA LEU A 145 -17.90 6.82 8.69
C LEU A 145 -18.33 6.83 10.17
N GLY A 146 -17.51 7.42 11.05
CA GLY A 146 -17.79 7.48 12.49
C GLY A 146 -17.62 6.13 13.18
N VAL A 147 -16.68 5.31 12.70
CA VAL A 147 -16.48 3.92 13.16
C VAL A 147 -15.06 3.68 13.66
N THR A 148 -14.86 2.59 14.38
CA THR A 148 -13.55 2.18 14.92
C THR A 148 -12.52 2.00 13.81
N PHE A 149 -11.29 2.46 14.05
CA PHE A 149 -10.15 2.28 13.14
C PHE A 149 -9.07 1.43 13.79
N VAL A 150 -8.61 0.39 13.11
CA VAL A 150 -7.39 -0.34 13.50
C VAL A 150 -6.38 -0.30 12.36
N GLY A 151 -5.25 0.36 12.62
CA GLY A 151 -4.14 0.49 11.68
C GLY A 151 -3.10 -0.61 11.81
N GLN A 152 -2.31 -0.81 10.75
CA GLN A 152 -1.16 -1.73 10.71
C GLN A 152 -1.53 -3.19 11.02
N VAL A 153 -2.69 -3.64 10.53
CA VAL A 153 -3.23 -4.97 10.80
C VAL A 153 -2.41 -6.04 10.08
N LEU A 154 -2.03 -7.08 10.81
CA LEU A 154 -1.33 -8.28 10.31
C LEU A 154 -2.31 -9.43 10.08
N SER A 155 -3.24 -9.65 11.02
CA SER A 155 -4.31 -10.63 10.94
C SER A 155 -5.54 -10.16 11.72
N ALA A 156 -6.71 -10.70 11.36
CA ALA A 156 -7.96 -10.47 12.07
C ALA A 156 -8.78 -11.76 12.03
N GLU A 157 -9.35 -12.15 13.17
CA GLU A 157 -10.15 -13.34 13.35
C GLU A 157 -11.39 -13.01 14.19
N TRP A 158 -12.50 -13.69 13.92
CA TRP A 158 -13.71 -13.54 14.74
C TRP A 158 -13.47 -14.10 16.13
N VAL A 159 -13.89 -13.37 17.16
CA VAL A 159 -13.93 -13.89 18.52
C VAL A 159 -15.07 -14.91 18.60
N GLU A 160 -14.80 -16.08 19.19
CA GLU A 160 -15.81 -17.12 19.44
C GLU A 160 -16.81 -16.63 20.52
N SER A 161 -17.83 -15.90 20.08
CA SER A 161 -18.90 -15.39 20.94
C SER A 161 -20.24 -15.42 20.21
N GLN A 162 -21.30 -15.85 20.89
CA GLN A 162 -22.64 -15.98 20.29
C GLN A 162 -23.41 -14.64 20.22
N THR A 163 -22.95 -13.60 20.91
CA THR A 163 -23.73 -12.36 21.12
C THR A 163 -23.08 -11.10 20.57
N GLU A 164 -21.76 -11.09 20.31
CA GLU A 164 -21.03 -9.87 19.95
C GLU A 164 -20.22 -10.05 18.67
N ARG A 165 -20.37 -9.11 17.72
CA ARG A 165 -19.59 -9.08 16.47
C ARG A 165 -18.24 -8.42 16.73
N ARG A 166 -17.32 -9.17 17.35
CA ARG A 166 -15.97 -8.71 17.68
C ARG A 166 -14.91 -9.42 16.85
N LEU A 167 -13.87 -8.68 16.49
CA LEU A 167 -12.65 -9.20 15.89
C LEU A 167 -11.51 -9.12 16.90
N CYS A 168 -10.75 -10.21 17.02
CA CYS A 168 -9.42 -10.22 17.59
C CYS A 168 -8.41 -9.88 16.48
N ILE A 169 -7.66 -8.80 16.66
CA ILE A 169 -6.83 -8.20 15.62
C ILE A 169 -5.40 -8.13 16.11
N VAL A 170 -4.47 -8.70 15.35
CA VAL A 170 -3.04 -8.55 15.59
C VAL A 170 -2.55 -7.41 14.71
N ARG A 171 -1.94 -6.38 15.32
CA ARG A 171 -1.34 -5.25 14.59
C ARG A 171 0.14 -5.09 14.90
N ALA A 172 0.87 -4.57 13.93
CA ALA A 172 2.29 -4.23 14.09
C ALA A 172 2.47 -2.89 14.81
N LEU A 173 3.46 -2.84 15.68
CA LEU A 173 3.99 -1.64 16.33
C LEU A 173 5.43 -1.37 15.86
N ALA A 174 6.00 -0.28 16.33
CA ALA A 174 7.41 0.03 16.11
C ALA A 174 8.32 -1.08 16.66
N HIS A 175 9.53 -1.19 16.11
CA HIS A 175 10.57 -2.12 16.57
C HIS A 175 10.19 -3.61 16.52
N GLY A 176 9.22 -3.98 15.68
CA GLY A 176 8.80 -5.37 15.51
C GLY A 176 7.89 -5.91 16.61
N TYR A 177 7.48 -5.07 17.56
CA TYR A 177 6.45 -5.43 18.53
C TYR A 177 5.10 -5.62 17.83
N GLN A 178 4.25 -6.43 18.44
CA GLN A 178 2.88 -6.66 18.02
C GLN A 178 1.94 -6.41 19.19
N GLU A 179 0.73 -5.98 18.88
CA GLU A 179 -0.35 -5.79 19.85
C GLU A 179 -1.57 -6.56 19.38
N VAL A 180 -2.25 -7.20 20.33
CA VAL A 180 -3.54 -7.86 20.10
C VAL A 180 -4.63 -6.93 20.64
N VAL A 181 -5.60 -6.59 19.80
CA VAL A 181 -6.70 -5.68 20.11
C VAL A 181 -8.01 -6.36 19.77
N GLU A 182 -8.99 -6.28 20.66
CA GLU A 182 -10.37 -6.65 20.36
C GLU A 182 -11.18 -5.40 20.00
N ALA A 183 -11.96 -5.49 18.91
CA ALA A 183 -12.78 -4.38 18.45
C ALA A 183 -14.15 -4.87 17.95
N GLU A 184 -15.18 -4.07 18.23
CA GLU A 184 -16.56 -4.31 17.79
C GLU A 184 -16.81 -3.78 16.38
N CYS A 185 -17.66 -4.47 15.63
CA CYS A 185 -18.20 -3.99 14.35
C CYS A 185 -19.30 -2.93 14.57
N PRO A 186 -19.44 -1.92 13.68
CA PRO A 186 -18.68 -1.75 12.45
C PRO A 186 -17.28 -1.15 12.66
N LEU A 187 -16.31 -1.56 11.83
CA LEU A 187 -14.94 -1.05 11.89
C LEU A 187 -14.23 -1.02 10.53
N VAL A 188 -13.15 -0.23 10.48
CA VAL A 188 -12.21 -0.15 9.35
C VAL A 188 -10.84 -0.70 9.74
N LEU A 189 -10.31 -1.60 8.91
CA LEU A 189 -9.00 -2.21 9.07
C LEU A 189 -8.06 -1.73 7.96
N ALA A 190 -6.87 -1.24 8.34
CA ALA A 190 -5.77 -1.00 7.40
C ALA A 190 -4.75 -2.14 7.48
N VAL A 191 -4.75 -3.00 6.47
CA VAL A 191 -3.97 -4.25 6.42
C VAL A 191 -2.59 -4.01 5.80
N GLN A 192 -1.54 -4.48 6.49
CA GLN A 192 -0.18 -4.36 5.99
C GLN A 192 0.04 -5.22 4.73
N PRO A 193 0.89 -4.77 3.79
CA PRO A 193 1.34 -5.62 2.71
C PRO A 193 2.08 -6.82 3.30
N ARG A 194 1.67 -8.01 2.89
CA ARG A 194 2.36 -9.27 3.20
C ARG A 194 2.33 -10.16 1.97
N GLU A 195 3.27 -11.08 1.88
CA GLU A 195 3.19 -12.12 0.85
C GLU A 195 1.99 -13.00 1.17
N VAL A 196 0.96 -12.93 0.33
CA VAL A 196 -0.16 -13.85 0.37
C VAL A 196 -0.17 -14.59 -0.94
N ALA A 197 -0.27 -15.91 -0.89
CA ALA A 197 -0.58 -16.70 -2.07
C ALA A 197 -2.09 -16.52 -2.33
N PRO A 198 -2.49 -15.73 -3.35
CA PRO A 198 -3.91 -15.57 -3.64
C PRO A 198 -4.50 -16.93 -4.00
N ARG A 199 -5.77 -17.15 -3.65
CA ARG A 199 -6.48 -18.34 -4.15
C ARG A 199 -6.47 -18.29 -5.69
N PHE A 200 -5.99 -19.34 -6.32
CA PHE A 200 -6.12 -19.50 -7.76
C PHE A 200 -7.55 -19.94 -8.10
N PRO A 201 -8.32 -19.12 -8.84
CA PRO A 201 -9.65 -19.52 -9.27
C PRO A 201 -9.56 -20.61 -10.33
N SER A 202 -10.55 -21.51 -10.32
CA SER A 202 -10.73 -22.49 -11.38
C SER A 202 -11.18 -21.83 -12.69
N TYR A 203 -10.93 -22.49 -13.82
CA TYR A 203 -11.33 -21.96 -15.13
C TYR A 203 -12.84 -21.64 -15.23
N PRO A 204 -13.78 -22.47 -14.69
CA PRO A 204 -15.19 -22.10 -14.66
C PRO A 204 -15.49 -20.84 -13.84
N GLU A 205 -14.83 -20.65 -12.70
CA GLU A 205 -14.99 -19.44 -11.86
C GLU A 205 -14.49 -18.19 -12.60
N MET A 206 -13.37 -18.29 -13.32
CA MET A 206 -12.87 -17.20 -14.17
C MET A 206 -13.87 -16.83 -15.27
N LEU A 207 -14.47 -17.82 -15.94
CA LEU A 207 -15.49 -17.57 -16.97
C LEU A 207 -16.77 -16.96 -16.39
N ALA A 208 -17.20 -17.40 -15.21
CA ALA A 208 -18.35 -16.84 -14.51
C ALA A 208 -18.08 -15.38 -14.12
N ALA A 209 -16.91 -15.08 -13.58
CA ALA A 209 -16.50 -13.74 -13.20
C ALA A 209 -16.46 -12.75 -14.38
N GLN A 210 -16.07 -13.21 -15.57
CA GLN A 210 -16.10 -12.38 -16.79
C GLN A 210 -17.52 -11.98 -17.22
N ARG A 211 -18.54 -12.78 -16.86
CA ARG A 211 -19.95 -12.52 -17.17
C ARG A 211 -20.72 -11.87 -16.03
N ALA A 212 -20.19 -11.94 -14.81
CA ALA A 212 -20.82 -11.37 -13.62
C ALA A 212 -21.01 -9.86 -13.77
N ARG A 213 -22.05 -9.32 -13.11
CA ARG A 213 -22.33 -7.88 -13.13
C ARG A 213 -21.30 -7.17 -12.27
N ILE A 214 -20.69 -6.11 -12.82
CA ILE A 214 -19.99 -5.09 -12.05
C ILE A 214 -20.95 -3.90 -11.94
N GLU A 215 -21.28 -3.52 -10.72
CA GLU A 215 -22.03 -2.28 -10.46
C GLU A 215 -21.11 -1.09 -10.71
N VAL A 216 -21.57 -0.10 -11.45
CA VAL A 216 -20.80 1.12 -11.72
C VAL A 216 -21.54 2.27 -11.07
N TRP A 217 -20.89 2.94 -10.11
CA TRP A 217 -21.45 4.07 -9.40
C TRP A 217 -20.72 5.36 -9.74
N ASP A 218 -21.50 6.40 -10.06
CA ASP A 218 -20.99 7.75 -10.28
C ASP A 218 -21.31 8.66 -9.07
N LEU A 219 -20.99 9.94 -9.18
CA LEU A 219 -21.25 10.88 -8.08
C LEU A 219 -22.75 11.13 -7.85
N ALA A 220 -23.56 11.08 -8.92
CA ALA A 220 -24.99 11.32 -8.84
C ALA A 220 -25.70 10.14 -8.17
N GLU A 221 -25.35 8.90 -8.54
CA GLU A 221 -25.86 7.68 -7.92
C GLU A 221 -25.50 7.59 -6.43
N LEU A 222 -24.35 8.12 -6.04
CA LEU A 222 -23.92 8.21 -4.64
C LEU A 222 -24.48 9.44 -3.89
N GLY A 223 -25.17 10.35 -4.58
CA GLY A 223 -25.66 11.60 -3.99
C GLY A 223 -24.54 12.51 -3.47
N VAL A 224 -23.33 12.43 -4.05
CA VAL A 224 -22.15 13.20 -3.63
C VAL A 224 -21.98 14.42 -4.53
N PRO A 225 -22.13 15.66 -4.02
CA PRO A 225 -21.85 16.84 -4.81
C PRO A 225 -20.36 16.95 -5.16
N ALA A 226 -20.03 17.17 -6.44
CA ALA A 226 -18.64 17.35 -6.88
C ALA A 226 -17.91 18.50 -6.14
N ALA A 227 -18.64 19.54 -5.72
CA ALA A 227 -18.11 20.62 -4.91
C ALA A 227 -17.54 20.16 -3.57
N LEU A 228 -18.18 19.17 -2.92
CA LEU A 228 -17.73 18.61 -1.65
C LEU A 228 -16.42 17.84 -1.82
N VAL A 229 -16.30 17.07 -2.90
CA VAL A 229 -15.07 16.34 -3.26
C VAL A 229 -13.92 17.32 -3.46
N LYS A 230 -14.13 18.37 -4.26
CA LYS A 230 -13.13 19.43 -4.51
C LYS A 230 -12.72 20.13 -3.22
N GLN A 231 -13.68 20.48 -2.37
CA GLN A 231 -13.40 21.18 -1.11
C GLN A 231 -12.52 20.32 -0.19
N ALA A 232 -12.84 19.04 -0.06
CA ALA A 232 -12.03 18.10 0.71
C ALA A 232 -10.61 17.94 0.14
N ASP A 233 -10.48 17.98 -1.19
CA ASP A 233 -9.19 17.78 -1.85
C ASP A 233 -8.20 18.95 -1.69
N ARG A 234 -8.73 20.15 -1.39
CA ARG A 234 -7.91 21.36 -1.15
C ARG A 234 -7.12 21.33 0.15
N VAL A 235 -7.40 20.38 1.05
CA VAL A 235 -6.73 20.27 2.35
C VAL A 235 -5.23 19.99 2.19
N VAL A 236 -4.84 19.26 1.15
CA VAL A 236 -3.43 18.95 0.86
C VAL A 236 -3.09 19.37 -0.57
N VAL A 237 -2.22 20.37 -0.68
CA VAL A 237 -1.66 20.79 -1.97
C VAL A 237 -0.19 20.32 -2.02
N PRO A 238 0.16 19.36 -2.89
CA PRO A 238 1.54 18.93 -3.01
C PRO A 238 2.38 20.07 -3.59
N GLY A 239 3.62 20.14 -3.14
CA GLY A 239 4.64 20.92 -3.82
C GLY A 239 4.97 20.33 -5.20
N PRO A 240 5.82 21.02 -5.97
CA PRO A 240 6.32 20.48 -7.24
C PRO A 240 7.03 19.15 -7.03
N LEU A 241 6.79 18.18 -7.92
CA LEU A 241 7.49 16.90 -7.90
C LEU A 241 9.00 17.15 -8.05
N ARG A 242 9.77 16.67 -7.08
CA ARG A 242 11.24 16.73 -7.12
C ARG A 242 11.76 15.31 -7.06
N PHE A 243 12.55 14.93 -8.06
CA PHE A 243 13.30 13.70 -7.97
C PHE A 243 14.38 13.84 -6.89
N PRO A 244 14.62 12.80 -6.08
CA PRO A 244 15.74 12.81 -5.16
C PRO A 244 17.00 13.07 -5.99
N LYS A 245 17.80 14.07 -5.58
CA LYS A 245 19.07 14.35 -6.27
C LYS A 245 19.86 13.05 -6.27
N PRO A 246 20.28 12.52 -7.43
CA PRO A 246 21.17 11.37 -7.47
C PRO A 246 22.31 11.66 -6.52
N ARG A 247 22.60 10.73 -5.61
CA ARG A 247 23.75 10.91 -4.72
C ARG A 247 24.96 11.02 -5.63
N GLY A 248 25.52 12.23 -5.76
CA GLY A 248 26.67 12.46 -6.62
C GLY A 248 27.77 11.51 -6.19
N LEU A 249 28.11 10.56 -7.06
CA LEU A 249 29.33 9.80 -6.90
C LEU A 249 30.46 10.77 -7.18
N VAL A 250 31.15 11.21 -6.13
CA VAL A 250 32.39 11.96 -6.28
C VAL A 250 33.38 11.02 -6.94
N THR A 251 33.63 11.22 -8.23
CA THR A 251 34.70 10.54 -8.93
C THR A 251 35.99 11.25 -8.55
N PRO A 252 36.93 10.62 -7.80
CA PRO A 252 38.22 11.24 -7.56
C PRO A 252 38.90 11.49 -8.91
N THR A 253 39.56 12.64 -9.04
CA THR A 253 40.36 12.95 -10.22
C THR A 253 41.41 11.84 -10.41
N PRO A 254 41.50 11.21 -11.60
CA PRO A 254 42.51 10.19 -11.85
C PRO A 254 43.91 10.76 -11.62
N ASP A 255 44.78 9.98 -10.97
CA ASP A 255 46.17 10.37 -10.74
C ASP A 255 46.85 10.77 -12.06
N SER A 256 47.41 11.98 -12.09
CA SER A 256 48.09 12.55 -13.26
C SER A 256 49.34 11.78 -13.67
N ALA A 257 49.93 10.98 -12.76
CA ALA A 257 51.08 10.13 -13.06
C ALA A 257 50.72 8.89 -13.90
N LEU A 258 49.43 8.54 -14.02
CA LEU A 258 49.00 7.38 -14.82
C LEU A 258 49.03 7.67 -16.34
N PRO A 259 49.34 6.66 -17.17
CA PRO A 259 49.22 6.77 -18.63
C PRO A 259 47.85 7.29 -19.08
N ALA A 260 47.81 8.08 -20.16
CA ALA A 260 46.59 8.70 -20.67
C ALA A 260 45.45 7.69 -20.90
N PHE A 261 45.76 6.51 -21.44
CA PHE A 261 44.76 5.46 -21.66
C PHE A 261 44.11 4.97 -20.36
N LYS A 262 44.87 4.83 -19.26
CA LYS A 262 44.33 4.42 -17.95
C LYS A 262 43.45 5.51 -17.34
N ARG A 263 43.84 6.78 -17.51
CA ARG A 263 43.03 7.92 -17.05
C ARG A 263 41.70 7.98 -17.80
N ILE A 264 41.73 7.83 -19.12
CA ILE A 264 40.51 7.76 -19.96
C ILE A 264 39.66 6.55 -19.57
N GLN A 265 40.27 5.38 -19.34
CA GLN A 265 39.56 4.19 -18.91
C GLN A 265 38.85 4.37 -17.56
N ILE A 266 39.50 5.01 -16.57
CA ILE A 266 38.89 5.33 -15.26
C ILE A 266 37.70 6.30 -15.43
N LEU A 267 37.80 7.27 -16.34
CA LEU A 267 36.71 8.20 -16.65
C LEU A 267 35.53 7.53 -17.36
N VAL A 268 35.80 6.63 -18.32
CA VAL A 268 34.77 5.93 -19.11
C VAL A 268 34.07 4.83 -18.30
N GLN A 269 34.82 4.05 -17.52
CA GLN A 269 34.25 3.00 -16.66
C GLN A 269 33.55 3.58 -15.43
N GLY A 270 33.79 4.87 -15.13
CA GLY A 270 33.52 5.47 -13.84
C GLY A 270 34.45 4.90 -12.77
N THR A 271 34.70 5.67 -11.70
CA THR A 271 35.18 5.05 -10.48
C THR A 271 34.02 4.27 -9.87
N VAL A 272 33.99 2.97 -10.11
CA VAL A 272 33.41 2.03 -9.15
C VAL A 272 34.31 2.11 -7.91
N SER A 273 34.18 3.19 -7.14
CA SER A 273 34.57 3.14 -5.75
C SER A 273 33.63 2.11 -5.17
N ARG A 274 34.10 0.86 -5.03
CA ARG A 274 33.40 -0.11 -4.19
C ARG A 274 33.04 0.64 -2.92
N LYS A 275 31.78 0.56 -2.48
CA LYS A 275 31.42 1.02 -1.13
C LYS A 275 32.52 0.49 -0.22
N LYS A 276 33.23 1.38 0.47
CA LYS A 276 34.19 0.98 1.51
C LYS A 276 33.37 0.31 2.59
N GLY A 277 33.21 -1.00 2.49
CA GLY A 277 32.69 -1.86 3.53
C GLY A 277 33.87 -2.58 4.16
N SER A 278 33.90 -2.66 5.48
CA SER A 278 34.77 -3.61 6.17
C SER A 278 34.17 -5.00 6.00
N LEU A 279 34.80 -5.86 5.22
CA LEU A 279 34.46 -7.27 5.14
C LEU A 279 35.41 -8.03 6.06
N SER A 280 34.87 -8.66 7.10
CA SER A 280 35.64 -9.61 7.91
C SER A 280 35.74 -10.94 7.16
N THR A 281 36.95 -11.46 6.97
CA THR A 281 37.20 -12.80 6.44
C THR A 281 37.62 -13.78 7.55
N SER A 282 37.48 -13.38 8.81
CA SER A 282 37.87 -14.15 9.98
C SER A 282 36.94 -15.36 10.19
N PRO A 283 37.38 -16.43 10.88
CA PRO A 283 36.51 -17.55 11.24
C PRO A 283 35.29 -17.07 12.04
N PRO A 284 34.13 -17.79 12.01
CA PRO A 284 32.85 -17.28 12.51
C PRO A 284 32.88 -16.63 13.90
N PRO A 285 33.60 -17.15 14.93
CA PRO A 285 33.63 -16.52 16.25
C PRO A 285 34.35 -15.17 16.26
N HIS A 286 35.40 -15.01 15.44
CA HIS A 286 36.19 -13.77 15.37
C HIS A 286 35.48 -12.73 14.51
N ALA A 287 34.87 -13.16 13.39
CA ALA A 287 34.04 -12.29 12.56
C ALA A 287 32.84 -11.72 13.34
N ALA A 288 32.19 -12.53 14.19
CA ALA A 288 31.10 -12.07 15.04
C ALA A 288 31.56 -10.94 16.01
N ARG A 289 32.75 -11.08 16.60
CA ARG A 289 33.33 -10.07 17.48
C ARG A 289 33.69 -8.78 16.72
N GLU A 290 34.35 -8.89 15.58
CA GLU A 290 34.70 -7.74 14.73
C GLU A 290 33.44 -6.98 14.26
N LEU A 291 32.38 -7.70 13.90
CA LEU A 291 31.09 -7.11 13.56
C LEU A 291 30.46 -6.40 14.75
N PHE A 292 30.49 -7.00 15.95
CA PHE A 292 29.97 -6.38 17.16
C PHE A 292 30.71 -5.07 17.50
N GLU A 293 32.04 -5.10 17.49
CA GLU A 293 32.89 -3.92 17.75
C GLU A 293 32.65 -2.82 16.71
N LEU A 294 32.48 -3.19 15.43
CA LEU A 294 32.10 -2.26 14.36
C LEU A 294 30.74 -1.60 14.64
N LEU A 295 29.70 -2.40 14.90
CA LEU A 295 28.35 -1.91 15.15
C LEU A 295 28.28 -1.01 16.39
N GLN A 296 29.07 -1.32 17.42
CA GLN A 296 29.20 -0.49 18.62
C GLN A 296 29.92 0.84 18.33
N ARG A 297 31.01 0.82 17.55
CA ARG A 297 31.76 2.03 17.16
C ARG A 297 30.91 2.97 16.30
N GLU A 298 30.14 2.42 15.39
CA GLU A 298 29.27 3.16 14.47
C GLU A 298 27.94 3.58 15.12
N GLY A 299 27.70 3.26 16.40
CA GLY A 299 26.55 3.71 17.18
C GLY A 299 25.24 2.93 16.96
N TRP A 300 25.28 1.83 16.21
CA TRP A 300 24.08 1.03 15.92
C TRP A 300 23.57 0.25 17.13
N LEU A 301 24.46 -0.02 18.10
CA LEU A 301 24.16 -0.75 19.33
C LEU A 301 24.04 0.16 20.56
N ASP A 302 23.81 1.46 20.37
CA ASP A 302 23.76 2.42 21.48
C ASP A 302 22.61 2.13 22.46
N HIS A 303 21.54 1.48 22.02
CA HIS A 303 20.44 1.01 22.87
C HIS A 303 20.83 -0.13 23.83
N LEU A 304 21.97 -0.80 23.60
CA LEU A 304 22.54 -1.79 24.53
C LEU A 304 23.47 -1.15 25.56
N ARG A 305 23.78 0.15 25.45
CA ARG A 305 24.55 0.84 26.48
C ARG A 305 23.66 0.97 27.73
N PRO A 306 24.15 0.58 28.91
CA PRO A 306 23.41 0.82 30.14
C PRO A 306 23.13 2.33 30.25
N SER A 307 21.86 2.70 30.43
CA SER A 307 21.48 4.11 30.55
C SER A 307 22.25 4.72 31.70
N ARG A 308 22.89 5.87 31.51
CA ARG A 308 23.51 6.68 32.58
C ARG A 308 22.46 7.32 33.51
N ALA A 309 21.42 6.58 33.88
CA ALA A 309 20.37 7.00 34.80
C ALA A 309 20.63 6.39 36.18
N SER A 310 21.78 6.71 36.79
CA SER A 310 22.02 6.41 38.21
C SER A 310 23.17 7.22 38.83
N ASP A 311 23.45 8.44 38.36
CA ASP A 311 24.27 9.40 39.11
C ASP A 311 23.49 10.72 39.18
N ARG A 312 22.55 10.78 40.12
CA ARG A 312 22.07 12.02 40.75
C ARG A 312 22.68 12.09 42.14
#